data_AF-A0A6M5Z668-F1
#
_entry.id   AF-A0A6M5Z668-F1
#
_cell.length_a   1.000
_cell.length_b   1.000
_cell.length_c   1.000
_cell.angle_alpha   90.00
_cell.angle_beta   90.00
_cell.angle_gamma   90.00
#
_symmetry.space_group_name_H-M   'P 1'
#
loop_
_entity.id
_entity.type
_entity.pdbx_description
1 polymer ?
#
loop_
_entity_poly.entity_id
_entity_poly.type
_entity_poly.pdbx_seq_one_letter_code
_entity_poly.pdbx_strand_id
1 'polypeptide(L)'
;MFDFPVRPGQDAHLLALLSHYARLGSEDRTVWQDRLMRMDGVKSEQLTVLHGELIAFDWIEQNTGGARLLSDGTLSACYRITRHGLGEFRRLHDLEEPSEPTEPAPQRLARKKKGRSEAADVTALE
;
A
#
# COMPACT_ATOMS: atom_id res chain seq x y z
N MET A 1 -3.70 0.68 25.17
CA MET A 1 -4.43 1.61 24.30
C MET A 1 -3.38 2.24 23.41
N PHE A 2 -3.35 1.93 22.12
CA PHE A 2 -2.37 2.53 21.20
C PHE A 2 -2.91 3.91 20.83
N ASP A 3 -2.30 4.96 21.37
CA ASP A 3 -2.63 6.34 21.04
C ASP A 3 -1.97 6.66 19.70
N PHE A 4 -2.75 6.76 18.62
CA PHE A 4 -2.25 7.09 17.29
C PHE A 4 -2.70 8.51 16.90
N PRO A 5 -1.87 9.52 17.16
CA PRO A 5 -1.88 10.72 16.33
C PRO A 5 -0.48 10.98 15.78
N VAL A 6 -0.20 10.48 14.58
CA VAL A 6 0.92 11.00 13.80
C VAL A 6 0.38 11.43 12.44
N ARG A 7 0.38 12.75 12.17
CA ARG A 7 0.99 13.50 11.02
C ARG A 7 0.77 15.01 11.28
N PRO A 8 1.76 15.90 11.07
CA PRO A 8 2.39 16.14 9.77
C PRO A 8 3.93 16.23 9.79
N GLY A 9 4.60 15.63 8.79
CA GLY A 9 6.07 15.64 8.64
C GLY A 9 6.78 14.45 9.30
N GLN A 10 6.43 13.23 8.87
CA GLN A 10 6.74 11.93 9.49
C GLN A 10 8.13 11.77 10.14
N ASP A 11 8.15 11.03 11.26
CA ASP A 11 9.36 10.62 11.97
C ASP A 11 10.41 10.06 11.00
N ALA A 12 11.59 10.69 10.98
CA ALA A 12 12.68 10.34 10.09
C ALA A 12 13.09 8.86 10.20
N HIS A 13 12.97 8.26 11.39
CA HIS A 13 13.30 6.84 11.58
C HIS A 13 12.25 5.92 10.96
N LEU A 14 10.97 6.29 11.01
CA LEU A 14 9.89 5.54 10.35
C LEU A 14 10.10 5.56 8.83
N LEU A 15 10.43 6.73 8.27
CA LEU A 15 10.72 6.87 6.85
C LEU A 15 11.99 6.14 6.41
N ALA A 16 13.02 6.15 7.25
CA ALA A 16 14.24 5.38 7.02
C ALA A 16 13.95 3.87 7.01
N LEU A 17 13.10 3.40 7.92
CA LEU A 17 12.69 2.00 7.99
C LEU A 17 11.83 1.59 6.79
N LEU A 18 10.90 2.44 6.36
CA LEU A 18 10.16 2.23 5.11
C LEU A 18 11.10 2.13 3.91
N SER A 19 12.04 3.07 3.80
CA SER A 19 13.01 3.11 2.70
C SER A 19 13.88 1.85 2.65
N HIS A 20 14.25 1.29 3.81
CA HIS A 20 14.97 0.03 3.89
C HIS A 20 14.19 -1.11 3.24
N TYR A 21 12.93 -1.35 3.66
CA TYR A 21 12.13 -2.44 3.09
C TYR A 21 11.69 -2.20 1.66
N ALA A 22 11.48 -0.94 1.26
CA ALA A 22 11.14 -0.60 -0.11
C ALA A 22 12.28 -0.93 -1.08
N ARG A 23 13.54 -0.67 -0.70
CA ARG A 23 14.73 -1.04 -1.49
C ARG A 23 14.91 -2.55 -1.57
N LEU A 24 14.65 -3.27 -0.48
CA LEU A 24 14.74 -4.74 -0.49
C LEU A 24 13.63 -5.40 -1.33
N GLY A 25 12.47 -4.76 -1.46
CA GLY A 25 11.35 -5.27 -2.24
C GLY A 25 11.14 -4.61 -3.60
N SER A 26 12.08 -3.78 -4.08
CA SER A 26 11.92 -3.07 -5.35
C SER A 26 12.06 -3.98 -6.56
N GLU A 27 12.89 -5.03 -6.46
CA GLU A 27 13.08 -6.03 -7.52
C GLU A 27 11.95 -7.06 -7.52
N ASP A 28 11.66 -7.64 -6.35
CA ASP A 28 10.54 -8.55 -6.16
C ASP A 28 9.86 -8.32 -4.81
N ARG A 29 8.63 -7.82 -4.87
CA ARG A 29 7.81 -7.51 -3.70
C ARG A 29 7.25 -8.75 -3.00
N THR A 30 7.25 -9.90 -3.65
CA THR A 30 6.71 -11.14 -3.09
C THR A 30 7.68 -11.81 -2.10
N VAL A 31 8.95 -11.41 -2.14
CA VAL A 31 10.01 -11.92 -1.27
C VAL A 31 9.84 -11.40 0.16
N TRP A 32 9.89 -12.34 1.11
CA TRP A 32 9.93 -12.05 2.53
C TRP A 32 11.34 -11.73 2.97
N GLN A 33 11.50 -10.59 3.63
CA GLN A 33 12.76 -10.05 4.11
C GLN A 33 12.92 -10.23 5.62
N ASP A 34 14.16 -10.32 6.05
CA ASP A 34 14.53 -10.43 7.45
C ASP A 34 14.16 -9.16 8.20
N ARG A 35 13.90 -9.31 9.50
CA ARG A 35 13.65 -8.16 10.37
C ARG A 35 14.93 -7.36 10.54
N LEU A 36 14.86 -6.05 10.26
CA LEU A 36 15.91 -5.15 10.69
C LEU A 36 15.95 -5.10 12.22
N MET A 37 17.03 -5.63 12.80
CA MET A 37 17.22 -5.76 14.25
C MET A 37 17.93 -4.54 14.89
N ARG A 38 18.62 -3.73 14.08
CA ARG A 38 19.37 -2.56 14.55
C ARG A 38 19.26 -1.41 13.55
N MET A 39 19.12 -0.19 14.07
CA MET A 39 19.15 1.05 13.32
C MET A 39 19.88 2.11 14.15
N ASP A 40 20.75 2.90 13.51
CA ASP A 40 21.55 3.90 14.21
C ASP A 40 20.65 4.94 14.90
N GLY A 41 20.96 5.24 16.16
CA GLY A 41 20.18 6.19 16.96
C GLY A 41 18.83 5.66 17.50
N VAL A 42 18.43 4.43 17.17
CA VAL A 42 17.14 3.84 17.57
C VAL A 42 17.33 2.66 18.51
N LYS A 43 16.67 2.69 19.67
CA LYS A 43 16.68 1.54 20.61
C LYS A 43 15.83 0.39 20.06
N SER A 44 16.13 -0.84 20.47
CA SER A 44 15.40 -2.05 20.04
C SER A 44 13.89 -2.01 20.33
N GLU A 45 13.50 -1.45 21.48
CA GLU A 45 12.10 -1.25 21.87
C GLU A 45 11.39 -0.27 20.91
N GLN A 46 12.04 0.86 20.60
CA GLN A 46 11.52 1.85 19.66
C GLN A 46 11.42 1.27 18.24
N LEU A 47 12.41 0.48 17.82
CA LEU A 47 12.38 -0.18 16.53
C LEU A 47 11.21 -1.17 16.42
N THR A 48 10.82 -1.82 17.52
CA THR A 48 9.62 -2.67 17.56
C THR A 48 8.34 -1.85 17.36
N VAL A 49 8.25 -0.66 17.96
CA VAL A 49 7.13 0.26 17.75
C VAL A 49 7.08 0.71 16.28
N LEU A 50 8.22 1.09 15.69
CA LEU A 50 8.29 1.50 14.29
C LEU A 50 7.82 0.40 13.32
N HIS A 51 8.20 -0.88 13.55
CA HIS A 51 7.67 -1.99 12.73
C HIS A 51 6.14 -2.10 12.88
N GLY A 52 5.61 -1.92 14.10
CA GLY A 52 4.18 -1.89 14.35
C GLY A 52 3.47 -0.76 13.61
N GLU A 53 4.08 0.42 13.55
CA GLU A 53 3.56 1.57 12.78
C GLU A 53 3.55 1.30 11.28
N LEU A 54 4.62 0.70 10.72
CA LEU A 54 4.64 0.32 9.30
C LEU A 54 3.51 -0.66 8.95
N ILE A 55 3.19 -1.59 9.84
CA ILE A 55 2.05 -2.52 9.68
C ILE A 55 0.73 -1.76 9.81
N ALA A 56 0.60 -0.85 10.79
CA ALA A 56 -0.61 -0.06 11.00
C ALA A 56 -0.95 0.84 9.81
N PHE A 57 0.07 1.33 9.09
CA PHE A 57 -0.10 2.08 7.84
C PHE A 57 -0.27 1.21 6.59
N ASP A 58 -0.29 -0.12 6.72
CA ASP A 58 -0.30 -1.06 5.60
C ASP A 58 0.88 -0.84 4.64
N TRP A 59 2.05 -0.46 5.16
CA TRP A 59 3.25 -0.22 4.34
C TRP A 59 4.12 -1.46 4.20
N ILE A 60 4.13 -2.27 5.25
CA ILE A 60 4.67 -3.62 5.22
C ILE A 60 3.61 -4.56 5.76
N GLU A 61 3.73 -5.83 5.40
CA GLU A 61 2.97 -6.90 6.03
C GLU A 61 3.93 -7.86 6.73
N GLN A 62 3.42 -8.55 7.76
CA GLN A 62 4.18 -9.48 8.57
C GLN A 62 3.81 -10.93 8.23
N ASN A 63 4.83 -11.77 8.04
CA ASN A 63 4.67 -13.21 7.85
C ASN A 63 4.31 -13.89 9.18
N THR A 64 3.01 -13.98 9.45
CA THR A 64 2.48 -14.63 10.65
C THR A 64 2.58 -16.16 10.50
N GLY A 65 3.64 -16.75 11.08
CA GLY A 65 3.85 -18.20 11.13
C GLY A 65 5.06 -18.73 10.35
N GLY A 66 5.71 -17.89 9.52
CA GLY A 66 6.91 -18.27 8.77
C GLY A 66 8.24 -17.78 9.36
N ALA A 67 8.21 -16.80 10.28
CA ALA A 67 9.39 -16.21 10.85
C ALA A 67 10.20 -17.22 11.70
N ARG A 68 11.52 -17.26 11.49
CA ARG A 68 12.45 -18.14 12.24
C ARG A 68 13.55 -17.30 12.87
N LEU A 69 13.91 -17.61 14.11
CA LEU A 69 15.09 -17.03 14.75
C LEU A 69 16.31 -17.83 14.31
N LEU A 70 17.25 -17.17 13.64
CA LEU A 70 18.53 -17.73 13.24
C LEU A 70 19.51 -17.70 14.43
N SER A 71 20.59 -18.48 14.34
CA SER A 71 21.58 -18.62 15.41
C SER A 71 22.37 -17.35 15.72
N ASP A 72 22.37 -16.39 14.79
CA ASP A 72 22.98 -15.06 14.94
C ASP A 72 22.04 -14.03 15.60
N GLY A 73 20.81 -14.43 15.95
CA GLY A 73 19.78 -13.57 16.53
C GLY A 73 18.91 -12.84 15.50
N THR A 74 19.09 -13.08 14.20
CA THR A 74 18.27 -12.51 13.14
C THR A 74 16.91 -13.21 13.06
N LEU A 75 15.83 -12.44 12.91
CA LEU A 75 14.51 -12.99 12.62
C LEU A 75 14.29 -13.00 11.10
N SER A 76 14.32 -14.18 10.50
CA SER A 76 14.32 -14.33 9.05
C SER A 76 12.92 -14.26 8.43
N ALA A 77 12.82 -13.77 7.19
CA ALA A 77 11.62 -13.80 6.35
C ALA A 77 10.34 -13.27 7.05
N CYS A 78 10.48 -12.18 7.80
CA CYS A 78 9.44 -11.60 8.63
C CYS A 78 8.54 -10.61 7.91
N TYR A 79 9.07 -9.81 7.00
CA TYR A 79 8.35 -8.66 6.44
C TYR A 79 8.47 -8.58 4.94
N ARG A 80 7.42 -8.10 4.26
CA ARG A 80 7.52 -7.67 2.87
C ARG A 80 6.83 -6.33 2.67
N ILE A 81 7.31 -5.54 1.73
CA ILE A 81 6.71 -4.25 1.38
C ILE A 81 5.36 -4.48 0.67
N THR A 82 4.35 -3.67 0.97
CA THR A 82 3.06 -3.72 0.26
C THR A 82 3.08 -2.82 -0.98
N ARG A 83 2.02 -2.84 -1.79
CA ARG A 83 1.86 -1.85 -2.88
C ARG A 83 1.75 -0.44 -2.32
N HIS A 84 1.06 -0.28 -1.19
CA HIS A 84 0.85 1.01 -0.54
C HIS A 84 2.17 1.58 0.01
N GLY A 85 2.98 0.76 0.69
CA GLY A 85 4.31 1.18 1.17
C GLY A 85 5.25 1.60 0.04
N LEU A 86 5.25 0.89 -1.10
CA LEU A 86 6.06 1.27 -2.25
C LEU A 86 5.59 2.57 -2.92
N GLY A 87 4.27 2.81 -2.95
CA GLY A 87 3.70 4.07 -3.42
C GLY A 87 4.11 5.25 -2.54
N GLU A 88 4.04 5.09 -1.21
CA GLU A 88 4.47 6.11 -0.25
C GLU A 88 5.99 6.35 -0.31
N PHE A 89 6.80 5.30 -0.48
CA PHE A 89 8.24 5.46 -0.73
C PHE A 89 8.52 6.30 -1.98
N ARG A 90 7.83 6.02 -3.10
CA ARG A 90 7.99 6.82 -4.34
C ARG A 90 7.62 8.29 -4.16
N ARG A 91 6.51 8.57 -3.47
CA ARG A 91 6.05 9.93 -3.15
C ARG A 91 7.06 10.72 -2.31
N LEU A 92 7.73 10.07 -1.36
CA LEU A 92 8.71 10.73 -0.48
C LEU A 92 10.05 11.03 -1.17
N HIS A 93 10.39 10.29 -2.23
CA HIS A 93 11.64 10.44 -2.95
C HIS A 93 11.48 11.17 -4.29
N ASP A 94 10.31 11.75 -4.57
CA ASP A 94 9.97 12.38 -5.87
C ASP A 94 10.27 11.47 -7.09
N LEU A 95 10.23 10.15 -6.90
CA LEU A 95 10.24 9.19 -8.02
C LEU A 95 8.83 9.12 -8.59
N GLU A 96 8.47 10.16 -9.33
CA GLU A 96 7.23 10.23 -10.10
C GLU A 96 7.35 9.30 -11.32
N GLU A 97 7.07 8.01 -11.12
CA GLU A 97 6.77 7.08 -12.22
C GLU A 97 5.26 7.12 -12.50
N PRO A 98 4.85 7.26 -13.78
CA PRO A 98 3.48 7.55 -14.16
C PRO A 98 2.54 6.48 -13.62
N SER A 99 1.51 6.94 -12.91
CA SER A 99 0.42 6.11 -12.42
C SER A 99 -0.15 5.27 -13.56
N GLU A 100 -0.09 3.95 -13.45
CA GLU A 100 -1.00 3.08 -14.20
C GLU A 100 -2.42 3.55 -13.86
N PRO A 101 -3.27 3.87 -14.86
CA PRO A 101 -4.62 4.33 -14.59
C PRO A 101 -5.36 3.21 -13.86
N THR A 102 -5.71 3.48 -12.61
CA THR A 102 -6.74 2.70 -11.91
C THR A 102 -8.00 2.83 -12.76
N GLU A 103 -8.40 1.74 -13.41
CA GLU A 103 -9.66 1.65 -14.14
C GLU A 103 -10.77 2.20 -13.23
N PRO A 104 -11.48 3.27 -13.64
CA PRO A 104 -12.58 3.77 -12.85
C PRO A 104 -13.65 2.68 -12.77
N ALA A 105 -14.05 2.38 -11.53
CA ALA A 105 -15.08 1.43 -11.16
C ALA A 105 -16.29 1.46 -12.12
N PRO A 106 -16.90 0.30 -12.45
CA PRO A 106 -17.93 0.21 -13.47
C PRO A 106 -19.11 1.11 -13.11
N GLN A 107 -19.29 2.17 -13.90
CA GLN A 107 -20.42 3.07 -13.77
C GLN A 107 -21.70 2.27 -13.96
N ARG A 108 -22.48 2.20 -12.89
CA ARG A 108 -23.74 1.46 -12.78
C ARG A 108 -24.65 1.83 -13.93
N LEU A 109 -24.98 0.85 -14.78
CA LEU A 109 -25.98 0.97 -15.84
C LEU A 109 -27.30 1.53 -15.27
N ALA A 110 -27.58 2.80 -15.58
CA ALA A 110 -28.89 3.39 -15.34
C ALA A 110 -29.89 2.85 -16.39
N ARG A 111 -30.66 1.82 -16.01
CA ARG A 111 -31.83 1.37 -16.77
C ARG A 111 -33.03 2.31 -16.56
N LYS A 112 -33.78 2.48 -17.65
CA LYS A 112 -35.19 2.94 -17.81
C LYS A 112 -35.48 4.46 -17.73
N LYS A 113 -36.02 4.99 -18.83
CA LYS A 113 -37.49 5.13 -18.95
C LYS A 113 -37.98 5.27 -20.40
N LYS A 114 -39.05 4.55 -20.69
CA LYS A 114 -39.82 4.50 -21.93
C LYS A 114 -40.98 5.49 -21.86
N GLY A 115 -41.18 6.28 -22.91
CA GLY A 115 -42.45 6.88 -23.36
C GLY A 115 -42.35 6.97 -24.90
N ARG A 116 -43.20 6.37 -25.75
CA ARG A 116 -44.66 6.56 -25.99
C ARG A 116 -45.01 8.05 -26.03
N SER A 117 -45.60 8.65 -27.05
CA SER A 117 -46.37 8.23 -28.25
C SER A 117 -46.45 9.45 -29.21
N GLU A 118 -46.41 9.28 -30.55
CA GLU A 118 -47.56 9.39 -31.51
C GLU A 118 -47.94 10.88 -31.82
N ALA A 119 -48.22 11.37 -33.04
CA ALA A 119 -48.89 10.87 -34.24
C ALA A 119 -48.44 11.75 -35.46
N ALA A 120 -48.20 11.22 -36.67
CA ALA A 120 -49.12 10.83 -37.76
C ALA A 120 -49.46 11.97 -38.75
N ASP A 121 -49.19 11.72 -40.03
CA ASP A 121 -50.01 12.10 -41.23
C ASP A 121 -49.41 11.34 -42.43
N VAL A 122 -49.90 10.15 -42.81
CA VAL A 122 -50.81 9.81 -43.95
C VAL A 122 -50.33 10.40 -45.32
N THR A 123 -50.36 9.76 -46.49
CA THR A 123 -51.17 8.64 -47.03
C THR A 123 -50.55 8.16 -48.37
N ALA A 124 -50.64 6.85 -48.62
CA ALA A 124 -50.87 6.10 -49.88
C ALA A 124 -50.10 6.35 -51.21
N LEU A 125 -49.59 5.23 -51.74
CA LEU A 125 -49.38 4.91 -53.17
C LEU A 125 -50.63 5.17 -54.03
N GLU A 126 -50.43 5.68 -55.25
CA GLU A 126 -50.64 4.93 -56.49
C GLU A 126 -49.72 5.47 -57.60
#